data_AF-A0A8C4WW12-F1
#
_entry.id   AF-A0A8C4WW12-F1
#
_cell.length_a   1.000
_cell.length_b   1.000
_cell.length_c   1.000
_cell.angle_alpha   90.00
_cell.angle_beta   90.00
_cell.angle_gamma   90.00
#
_symmetry.space_group_name_H-M   'P 1'
#
loop_
_entity.id
_entity.type
_entity.pdbx_description
1 polymer ?
#
loop_
_entity_poly.entity_id
_entity_poly.type
_entity_poly.pdbx_seq_one_letter_code
_entity_poly.pdbx_strand_id
1 'polypeptide(L)'
;MSMQFLLCGDEELKIAAVQCISTVISRCPAQYALPFLQADLPEFLFDALFTTNELLIWSIYCCLSTFKEEHLFYTRCHTIYGMEVLLQSMCHLLKMTNIEAQREGFCLLWEILHRQPAGLQLFPSCTLYYMAINVLKAGVGVQTLDVSSQAVRAVSAFLRKDHTVIPLPYSELISLLESLAQAMPKSSYPHASRRKVSVFWCLPQW
;
A
#
# COMPACT_ATOMS: atom_id res chain seq x y z
N MET A 1 -20.74 6.33 -17.52
CA MET A 1 -21.23 6.91 -16.26
C MET A 1 -20.38 8.14 -15.98
N SER A 2 -20.95 9.34 -15.85
CA SER A 2 -20.15 10.56 -15.63
C SER A 2 -19.69 10.63 -14.17
N MET A 3 -18.37 10.59 -13.93
CA MET A 3 -17.76 10.66 -12.58
C MET A 3 -17.71 12.09 -12.00
N GLN A 4 -18.66 12.95 -12.38
CA GLN A 4 -18.65 14.39 -12.05
C GLN A 4 -18.65 14.67 -10.55
N PHE A 5 -19.21 13.78 -9.73
CA PHE A 5 -19.23 13.89 -8.28
C PHE A 5 -17.84 13.74 -7.64
N LEU A 6 -16.84 13.14 -8.31
CA LEU A 6 -15.45 13.13 -7.81
C LEU A 6 -14.70 14.42 -8.13
N LEU A 7 -15.21 15.18 -9.10
CA LEU A 7 -14.62 16.44 -9.58
C LEU A 7 -15.22 17.68 -8.89
N CYS A 8 -16.27 17.53 -8.08
CA CYS A 8 -16.86 18.67 -7.38
C CYS A 8 -15.94 19.21 -6.27
N GLY A 9 -16.18 20.43 -5.79
CA GLY A 9 -15.44 20.98 -4.64
C GLY A 9 -15.94 20.48 -3.28
N ASP A 10 -17.09 19.81 -3.23
CA ASP A 10 -17.74 19.34 -2.00
C ASP A 10 -17.16 17.99 -1.57
N GLU A 11 -16.40 17.99 -0.47
CA GLU A 11 -15.77 16.76 0.06
C GLU A 11 -16.78 15.80 0.70
N GLU A 12 -17.86 16.29 1.31
CA GLU A 12 -18.90 15.43 1.89
C GLU A 12 -19.62 14.65 0.79
N LEU A 13 -19.92 15.33 -0.32
CA LEU A 13 -20.49 14.68 -1.51
C LEU A 13 -19.52 13.64 -2.09
N LYS A 14 -18.21 13.93 -2.15
CA LYS A 14 -17.20 12.95 -2.57
C LYS A 14 -17.16 11.74 -1.66
N ILE A 15 -17.14 11.95 -0.34
CA ILE A 15 -17.13 10.86 0.65
C ILE A 15 -18.34 9.95 0.42
N ALA A 16 -19.54 10.52 0.37
CA ALA A 16 -20.77 9.75 0.16
C ALA A 16 -20.74 8.98 -1.16
N ALA A 17 -20.31 9.63 -2.25
CA ALA A 17 -20.24 8.99 -3.56
C ALA A 17 -19.22 7.83 -3.60
N VAL A 18 -18.01 8.04 -3.08
CA VAL A 18 -16.96 7.01 -3.01
C VAL A 18 -17.43 5.81 -2.18
N GLN A 19 -18.06 6.05 -1.03
CA GLN A 19 -18.58 4.98 -0.18
C GLN A 19 -19.72 4.20 -0.83
N CYS A 20 -20.63 4.89 -1.55
CA CYS A 20 -21.70 4.24 -2.31
C CYS A 20 -21.12 3.33 -3.40
N ILE A 21 -20.16 3.84 -4.17
CA ILE A 21 -19.51 3.08 -5.24
C ILE A 21 -18.75 1.87 -4.68
N SER A 22 -17.94 2.07 -3.65
CA SER A 22 -17.21 0.99 -2.98
C SER A 22 -18.16 -0.11 -2.48
N THR A 23 -19.31 0.27 -1.92
CA THR A 23 -20.34 -0.68 -1.45
C THR A 23 -20.96 -1.47 -2.61
N VAL A 24 -21.25 -0.81 -3.73
CA VAL A 24 -21.80 -1.47 -4.93
C VAL A 24 -20.80 -2.48 -5.50
N ILE A 25 -19.54 -2.09 -5.64
CA ILE A 25 -18.49 -2.97 -6.16
C ILE A 25 -18.27 -4.14 -5.21
N SER A 26 -18.16 -3.89 -3.90
CA SER A 26 -17.89 -4.92 -2.90
C SER A 26 -18.99 -5.98 -2.80
N ARG A 27 -20.24 -5.64 -3.13
CA ARG A 27 -21.37 -6.60 -3.12
C ARG A 27 -21.39 -7.53 -4.32
N CYS A 28 -21.07 -7.00 -5.51
CA CYS A 28 -21.10 -7.76 -6.76
C CYS A 28 -19.85 -7.45 -7.61
N PRO A 29 -18.65 -7.86 -7.18
CA PRO A 29 -17.39 -7.47 -7.83
C PRO A 29 -17.33 -7.94 -9.28
N ALA A 30 -17.74 -9.18 -9.55
CA ALA A 30 -17.77 -9.75 -10.90
C ALA A 30 -18.65 -8.95 -11.89
N GLN A 31 -19.63 -8.20 -11.39
CA GLN A 31 -20.51 -7.39 -12.21
C GLN A 31 -20.02 -5.95 -12.37
N TYR A 32 -19.41 -5.38 -11.33
CA TYR A 32 -19.16 -3.94 -11.28
C TYR A 32 -17.67 -3.57 -11.33
N ALA A 33 -16.75 -4.38 -10.82
CA ALA A 33 -15.34 -4.00 -10.74
C ALA A 33 -14.74 -3.67 -12.11
N LEU A 34 -14.87 -4.58 -13.09
CA LEU A 34 -14.34 -4.35 -14.44
C LEU A 34 -14.97 -3.15 -15.16
N PRO A 35 -16.31 -2.97 -15.21
CA PRO A 35 -16.90 -1.77 -15.81
C PRO A 35 -16.42 -0.45 -15.19
N PHE A 36 -16.22 -0.41 -13.88
CA PHE A 36 -15.70 0.77 -13.20
C PHE A 36 -14.22 1.04 -13.54
N LEU A 37 -13.40 0.00 -13.67
CA LEU A 37 -12.02 0.12 -14.17
C LEU A 37 -11.99 0.61 -15.61
N GLN A 38 -12.88 0.10 -16.47
CA GLN A 38 -12.97 0.52 -17.87
C GLN A 38 -13.44 1.97 -18.03
N ALA A 39 -14.14 2.51 -17.03
CA ALA A 39 -14.55 3.90 -16.96
C ALA A 39 -13.53 4.81 -16.23
N ASP A 40 -12.31 4.32 -16.03
CA ASP A 40 -11.17 5.02 -15.42
C ASP A 40 -11.46 5.58 -14.01
N LEU A 41 -12.39 4.96 -13.27
CA LEU A 41 -12.70 5.36 -11.90
C LEU A 41 -11.44 5.47 -11.01
N PRO A 42 -10.46 4.54 -11.07
CA PRO A 42 -9.24 4.68 -10.28
C PRO A 42 -8.49 5.98 -10.50
N GLU A 43 -8.47 6.51 -11.73
CA GLU A 43 -7.79 7.78 -12.05
C GLU A 43 -8.45 8.93 -11.29
N PHE A 44 -9.79 9.03 -11.36
CA PHE A 44 -10.54 10.02 -10.60
C PHE A 44 -10.39 9.86 -9.07
N LEU A 45 -10.24 8.62 -8.59
CA LEU A 45 -10.00 8.34 -7.17
C LEU A 45 -8.60 8.78 -6.74
N PHE A 46 -7.57 8.51 -7.54
CA PHE A 46 -6.21 8.98 -7.27
C PHE A 46 -6.13 10.51 -7.31
N ASP A 47 -6.78 11.16 -8.27
CA ASP A 47 -6.87 12.63 -8.31
C ASP A 47 -7.58 13.19 -7.06
N ALA A 48 -8.59 12.49 -6.56
CA ALA A 48 -9.29 12.91 -5.34
C ALA A 48 -8.45 12.74 -4.05
N LEU A 49 -7.30 12.07 -4.09
CA LEU A 49 -6.37 11.98 -2.93
C LEU A 49 -5.61 13.28 -2.67
N PHE A 50 -5.68 14.28 -3.55
CA PHE A 50 -5.21 15.64 -3.28
C PHE A 50 -6.15 16.39 -2.30
N THR A 51 -6.30 15.84 -1.10
CA THR A 51 -7.09 16.38 0.01
C THR A 51 -6.33 16.16 1.32
N THR A 52 -6.70 16.90 2.36
CA THR A 52 -6.23 16.68 3.73
C THR A 52 -7.27 15.99 4.62
N ASN A 53 -8.47 15.74 4.09
CA ASN A 53 -9.59 15.13 4.81
C ASN A 53 -9.39 13.62 4.98
N GLU A 54 -9.13 13.20 6.22
CA GLU A 54 -8.82 11.81 6.56
C GLU A 54 -9.94 10.84 6.18
N LEU A 55 -11.20 11.26 6.28
CA LEU A 55 -12.34 10.41 5.96
C LEU A 55 -12.47 10.21 4.44
N LEU A 56 -12.20 11.24 3.66
CA LEU A 56 -12.16 11.14 2.20
C LEU A 56 -11.00 10.24 1.74
N ILE A 57 -9.79 10.46 2.27
CA ILE A 57 -8.62 9.61 1.99
C ILE A 57 -8.94 8.14 2.31
N TRP A 58 -9.50 7.88 3.49
CA TRP A 58 -9.85 6.52 3.90
C TRP A 58 -10.91 5.88 2.99
N SER A 59 -11.94 6.64 2.64
CA SER A 59 -13.00 6.17 1.73
C SER A 59 -12.43 5.82 0.36
N ILE A 60 -11.50 6.64 -0.16
CA ILE A 60 -10.81 6.39 -1.42
C ILE A 60 -9.95 5.13 -1.34
N TYR A 61 -9.15 4.96 -0.28
CA TYR A 61 -8.34 3.74 -0.11
C TYR A 61 -9.23 2.49 -0.08
N CYS A 62 -10.32 2.52 0.70
CA CYS A 62 -11.27 1.41 0.74
C CYS A 62 -11.86 1.11 -0.65
N CYS A 63 -12.19 2.14 -1.43
CA CYS A 63 -12.72 1.98 -2.78
C CYS A 63 -11.68 1.38 -3.74
N LEU A 64 -10.45 1.89 -3.74
CA LEU A 64 -9.36 1.36 -4.56
C LEU A 64 -9.06 -0.12 -4.21
N SER A 65 -9.09 -0.48 -2.93
CA SER A 65 -8.92 -1.86 -2.46
C SER A 65 -9.96 -2.84 -3.03
N THR A 66 -11.12 -2.37 -3.52
CA THR A 66 -12.13 -3.24 -4.14
C THR A 66 -11.69 -3.80 -5.50
N PHE A 67 -10.70 -3.17 -6.15
CA PHE A 67 -10.18 -3.59 -7.47
C PHE A 67 -8.99 -4.54 -7.40
N LYS A 68 -8.54 -4.94 -6.21
CA LYS A 68 -7.28 -5.67 -6.03
C LYS A 68 -7.19 -7.04 -6.71
N GLU A 69 -8.35 -7.68 -6.95
CA GLU A 69 -8.40 -8.96 -7.66
C GLU A 69 -8.44 -8.78 -9.18
N GLU A 70 -8.70 -7.57 -9.67
CA GLU A 70 -8.77 -7.29 -11.10
C GLU A 70 -7.38 -6.97 -11.65
N HIS A 71 -6.82 -7.89 -12.43
CA HIS A 71 -5.51 -7.71 -13.06
C HIS A 71 -5.41 -6.40 -13.88
N LEU A 72 -6.53 -5.96 -14.47
CA LEU A 72 -6.59 -4.73 -15.26
C LEU A 72 -6.18 -3.49 -14.45
N PHE A 73 -6.47 -3.46 -13.15
CA PHE A 73 -6.11 -2.37 -12.24
C PHE A 73 -4.61 -2.07 -12.26
N TYR A 74 -3.77 -3.11 -12.34
CA TYR A 74 -2.30 -2.98 -12.34
C TYR A 74 -1.71 -2.77 -13.75
N THR A 75 -2.38 -3.29 -14.79
CA THR A 75 -1.85 -3.22 -16.17
C THR A 75 -2.19 -1.95 -16.94
N ARG A 76 -3.27 -1.25 -16.60
CA ARG A 76 -3.68 -0.01 -17.30
C ARG A 76 -2.98 1.25 -16.80
N CYS A 77 -1.83 1.09 -16.14
CA CYS A 77 -1.04 2.17 -15.57
C CYS A 77 -1.75 3.02 -14.49
N HIS A 78 -3.00 2.74 -14.11
CA HIS A 78 -3.70 3.47 -13.04
C HIS A 78 -2.86 3.55 -11.77
N THR A 79 -2.27 2.43 -11.35
CA THR A 79 -1.40 2.34 -10.17
C THR A 79 -0.07 3.05 -10.36
N ILE A 80 0.47 3.10 -11.58
CA ILE A 80 1.73 3.79 -11.89
C ILE A 80 1.54 5.31 -11.77
N TYR A 81 0.46 5.83 -12.37
CA TYR A 81 0.13 7.25 -12.29
C TYR A 81 -0.32 7.66 -10.88
N GLY A 82 -1.07 6.79 -10.19
CA GLY A 82 -1.57 7.03 -8.84
C GLY A 82 -0.53 6.90 -7.72
N MET A 83 0.64 6.29 -8.00
CA MET A 83 1.62 5.94 -6.96
C MET A 83 2.14 7.16 -6.19
N GLU A 84 2.43 8.26 -6.90
CA GLU A 84 2.91 9.49 -6.27
C GLU A 84 1.88 10.08 -5.33
N VAL A 85 0.64 10.23 -5.80
CA VAL A 85 -0.43 10.82 -4.98
C VAL A 85 -0.77 9.93 -3.79
N LEU A 86 -0.76 8.60 -3.96
CA LEU A 86 -0.91 7.64 -2.87
C LEU A 86 0.17 7.83 -1.79
N LEU A 87 1.44 7.93 -2.18
CA LEU A 87 2.53 8.11 -1.21
C LEU A 87 2.47 9.47 -0.52
N GLN A 88 2.06 10.52 -1.24
CA GLN A 88 1.84 11.85 -0.67
C GLN A 88 0.70 11.86 0.35
N SER A 89 -0.44 11.25 0.04
CA SER A 89 -1.57 11.15 0.97
C SER A 89 -1.21 10.31 2.20
N MET A 90 -0.40 9.25 2.05
CA MET A 90 0.13 8.50 3.18
C MET A 90 1.09 9.32 4.05
N CYS A 91 1.97 10.14 3.46
CA CYS A 91 2.83 11.05 4.23
C CYS A 91 2.03 12.03 5.10
N HIS A 92 0.89 12.48 4.61
CA HIS A 92 -0.05 13.32 5.36
C HIS A 92 -0.75 12.51 6.47
N LEU A 93 -1.32 11.37 6.12
CA LEU A 93 -2.12 10.54 7.01
C LEU A 93 -1.33 9.95 8.20
N LEU A 94 -0.05 9.65 8.01
CA LEU A 94 0.85 9.17 9.07
C LEU A 94 1.08 10.20 10.18
N LYS A 95 0.75 11.47 9.95
CA LYS A 95 0.81 12.54 10.97
C LYS A 95 -0.50 12.70 11.74
N MET A 96 -1.55 11.98 11.31
CA MET A 96 -2.90 12.10 11.86
C MET A 96 -3.25 10.91 12.77
N THR A 97 -4.46 10.90 13.31
CA THR A 97 -4.89 9.92 14.32
C THR A 97 -5.73 8.78 13.75
N ASN A 98 -6.18 8.84 12.49
CA ASN A 98 -6.99 7.80 11.88
C ASN A 98 -6.17 6.53 11.55
N ILE A 99 -6.11 5.62 12.51
CA ILE A 99 -5.34 4.36 12.44
C ILE A 99 -5.88 3.45 11.35
N GLU A 100 -7.19 3.39 11.16
CA GLU A 100 -7.85 2.58 10.14
C GLU A 100 -7.44 3.01 8.74
N ALA A 101 -7.39 4.32 8.50
CA ALA A 101 -6.93 4.90 7.25
C ALA A 101 -5.44 4.62 7.03
N GLN A 102 -4.59 4.78 8.05
CA GLN A 102 -3.16 4.44 7.96
C GLN A 102 -2.96 2.97 7.60
N ARG A 103 -3.66 2.07 8.30
CA ARG A 103 -3.63 0.62 8.04
C ARG A 103 -4.04 0.32 6.60
N GLU A 104 -5.17 0.89 6.15
CA GLU A 104 -5.68 0.64 4.81
C GLU A 104 -4.75 1.19 3.72
N GLY A 105 -4.10 2.33 3.94
CA GLY A 105 -3.07 2.86 3.04
C GLY A 105 -1.91 1.89 2.84
N PHE A 106 -1.39 1.27 3.91
CA PHE A 106 -0.34 0.24 3.77
C PHE A 106 -0.84 -1.07 3.16
N CYS A 107 -2.08 -1.48 3.43
CA CYS A 107 -2.70 -2.62 2.75
C CYS A 107 -2.74 -2.39 1.23
N LEU A 108 -3.23 -1.22 0.80
CA LEU A 108 -3.32 -0.84 -0.60
C LEU A 108 -1.94 -0.75 -1.25
N LEU A 109 -0.99 -0.09 -0.58
CA LEU A 109 0.41 0.00 -1.04
C LEU A 109 1.02 -1.39 -1.21
N TRP A 110 0.80 -2.31 -0.27
CA TRP A 110 1.27 -3.69 -0.40
C TRP A 110 0.63 -4.40 -1.60
N GLU A 111 -0.69 -4.32 -1.78
CA GLU A 111 -1.38 -4.96 -2.93
C GLU A 111 -0.80 -4.46 -4.25
N ILE A 112 -0.59 -3.14 -4.38
CA ILE A 112 0.03 -2.54 -5.57
C ILE A 112 1.44 -3.08 -5.77
N LEU A 113 2.32 -2.96 -4.78
CA LEU A 113 3.70 -3.45 -4.88
C LEU A 113 3.78 -4.95 -5.18
N HIS A 114 2.88 -5.74 -4.62
CA HIS A 114 2.89 -7.19 -4.73
C HIS A 114 2.39 -7.67 -6.11
N ARG A 115 1.38 -7.02 -6.66
CA ARG A 115 0.69 -7.46 -7.90
C ARG A 115 1.13 -6.69 -9.14
N GLN A 116 1.87 -5.58 -9.01
CA GLN A 116 2.35 -4.81 -10.15
C GLN A 116 3.24 -5.69 -11.06
N PRO A 117 2.91 -5.84 -12.37
CA PRO A 117 3.70 -6.63 -13.30
C PRO A 117 5.13 -6.12 -13.44
N ALA A 118 6.12 -7.03 -13.47
CA ALA A 118 7.54 -6.67 -13.55
C ALA A 118 7.93 -5.87 -14.81
N GLY A 119 7.19 -6.02 -15.90
CA GLY A 119 7.41 -5.25 -17.13
C GLY A 119 6.91 -3.80 -17.06
N LEU A 120 6.16 -3.44 -16.02
CA LEU A 120 5.57 -2.12 -15.83
C LEU A 120 6.18 -1.44 -14.60
N GLN A 121 7.20 -0.63 -14.84
CA GLN A 121 7.97 0.03 -13.80
C GLN A 121 7.09 0.96 -12.94
N LEU A 122 6.94 0.62 -11.66
CA LEU A 122 6.13 1.40 -10.71
C LEU A 122 6.81 2.72 -10.29
N PHE A 123 8.14 2.74 -10.24
CA PHE A 123 8.93 3.89 -9.80
C PHE A 123 9.70 4.50 -10.98
N PRO A 124 9.16 5.56 -11.63
CA PRO A 124 9.82 6.19 -12.78
C PRO A 124 11.00 7.09 -12.37
N SER A 125 11.15 7.42 -11.08
CA SER A 125 12.21 8.31 -10.59
C SER A 125 12.74 7.89 -9.22
N CYS A 126 13.99 8.25 -8.93
CA CYS A 126 14.57 8.07 -7.60
C CYS A 126 13.80 8.85 -6.52
N THR A 127 13.28 10.04 -6.84
CA THR A 127 12.49 10.86 -5.92
C THR A 127 11.27 10.09 -5.39
N LEU A 128 10.52 9.44 -6.29
CA LEU A 128 9.36 8.66 -5.88
C LEU A 128 9.77 7.42 -5.08
N TYR A 129 10.87 6.77 -5.47
CA TYR A 129 11.43 5.63 -4.75
C TYR A 129 11.84 6.00 -3.31
N TYR A 130 12.48 7.15 -3.13
CA TYR A 130 12.82 7.70 -1.81
C TYR A 130 11.59 8.05 -0.98
N MET A 131 10.54 8.59 -1.61
CA MET A 131 9.27 8.85 -0.94
C MET A 131 8.67 7.56 -0.40
N ALA A 132 8.69 6.47 -1.19
CA ALA A 132 8.23 5.16 -0.73
C ALA A 132 9.06 4.65 0.46
N ILE A 133 10.39 4.74 0.41
CA ILE A 133 11.26 4.36 1.54
C ILE A 133 10.87 5.14 2.80
N ASN A 134 10.67 6.46 2.69
CA ASN A 134 10.32 7.30 3.84
C ASN A 134 8.95 6.95 4.43
N VAL A 135 7.93 6.73 3.58
CA VAL A 135 6.60 6.28 4.00
C VAL A 135 6.68 4.93 4.73
N LEU A 136 7.43 3.98 4.16
CA LEU A 136 7.61 2.66 4.75
C LEU A 136 8.34 2.72 6.10
N LYS A 137 9.42 3.51 6.20
CA LYS A 137 10.14 3.74 7.47
C LYS A 137 9.24 4.34 8.53
N ALA A 138 8.47 5.37 8.16
CA ALA A 138 7.54 6.02 9.07
C ALA A 138 6.45 5.04 9.55
N GLY A 139 5.87 4.25 8.64
CA GLY A 139 4.87 3.22 8.97
C GLY A 139 5.39 2.13 9.91
N VAL A 140 6.60 1.64 9.68
CA VAL A 140 7.26 0.65 10.55
C VAL A 140 7.44 1.19 11.96
N GLY A 141 7.72 2.49 12.10
CA GLY A 141 7.90 3.18 13.38
C GLY A 141 6.59 3.55 14.11
N VAL A 142 5.42 3.31 13.52
CA VAL A 142 4.13 3.56 14.19
C VAL A 142 3.95 2.58 15.36
N GLN A 143 3.51 3.10 16.52
CA GLN A 143 3.36 2.32 17.76
C GLN A 143 2.20 1.30 17.71
N THR A 144 1.22 1.53 16.82
CA THR A 144 0.10 0.63 16.61
C THR A 144 0.53 -0.58 15.80
N LEU A 145 0.42 -1.78 16.39
CA LEU A 145 0.78 -3.05 15.76
C LEU A 145 0.06 -3.28 14.41
N ASP A 146 -1.20 -2.88 14.31
CA ASP A 146 -1.98 -3.06 13.08
C ASP A 146 -1.38 -2.29 11.90
N VAL A 147 -0.98 -1.03 12.11
CA VAL A 147 -0.35 -0.20 11.07
C VAL A 147 1.07 -0.68 10.78
N SER A 148 1.86 -0.91 11.84
CA SER A 148 3.25 -1.37 11.72
C SER A 148 3.34 -2.71 10.98
N SER A 149 2.46 -3.67 11.28
CA SER A 149 2.46 -4.98 10.61
C SER A 149 2.15 -4.89 9.12
N GLN A 150 1.22 -4.02 8.70
CA GLN A 150 0.95 -3.79 7.28
C GLN A 150 2.10 -3.04 6.61
N ALA A 151 2.75 -2.10 7.30
CA ALA A 151 3.94 -1.42 6.79
C ALA A 151 5.10 -2.41 6.56
N VAL A 152 5.37 -3.30 7.53
CA VAL A 152 6.38 -4.38 7.38
C VAL A 152 6.05 -5.27 6.19
N ARG A 153 4.77 -5.63 6.02
CA ARG A 153 4.31 -6.41 4.87
C ARG A 153 4.57 -5.65 3.56
N ALA A 154 4.25 -4.36 3.49
CA ALA A 154 4.55 -3.49 2.35
C ALA A 154 6.06 -3.42 2.05
N VAL A 155 6.92 -3.35 3.08
CA VAL A 155 8.39 -3.42 2.90
C VAL A 155 8.80 -4.71 2.21
N SER A 156 8.24 -5.86 2.61
CA SER A 156 8.58 -7.14 1.97
C SER A 156 8.25 -7.17 0.47
N ALA A 157 7.16 -6.51 0.06
CA ALA A 157 6.80 -6.37 -1.35
C ALA A 157 7.69 -5.33 -2.07
N PHE A 158 8.04 -4.23 -1.40
CA PHE A 158 8.89 -3.17 -1.93
C PHE A 158 10.32 -3.65 -2.25
N LEU A 159 10.89 -4.53 -1.43
CA LEU A 159 12.25 -5.06 -1.61
C LEU A 159 12.38 -6.10 -2.73
N ARG A 160 11.29 -6.41 -3.45
CA ARG A 160 11.36 -7.24 -4.65
C ARG A 160 12.13 -6.52 -5.76
N LYS A 161 12.85 -7.29 -6.57
CA LYS A 161 13.72 -6.76 -7.63
C LYS A 161 12.98 -6.11 -8.80
N ASP A 162 11.68 -6.36 -8.92
CA ASP A 162 10.89 -6.03 -10.10
C ASP A 162 10.72 -4.51 -10.31
N HIS A 163 10.79 -3.72 -9.24
CA HIS A 163 10.47 -2.28 -9.26
C HIS A 163 11.60 -1.39 -8.72
N THR A 164 12.86 -1.80 -8.91
CA THR A 164 14.02 -1.03 -8.43
C THR A 164 14.37 0.14 -9.36
N VAL A 165 14.92 1.21 -8.79
CA VAL A 165 15.54 2.31 -9.54
C VAL A 165 17.03 2.08 -9.77
N ILE A 166 17.59 2.76 -10.78
CA ILE A 166 19.02 2.71 -11.11
C ILE A 166 19.57 4.15 -11.12
N PRO A 167 20.61 4.47 -10.32
CA PRO A 167 21.31 3.58 -9.37
C PRO A 167 20.45 3.26 -8.13
N LEU A 168 20.68 2.09 -7.53
CA LEU A 168 19.95 1.66 -6.34
C LEU A 168 20.47 2.38 -5.09
N PRO A 169 19.60 3.00 -4.26
CA PRO A 169 20.00 3.75 -3.07
C PRO A 169 20.22 2.82 -1.86
N TYR A 170 21.40 2.17 -1.83
CA TYR A 170 21.72 1.17 -0.80
C TYR A 170 21.69 1.72 0.63
N SER A 171 22.17 2.94 0.87
CA SER A 171 22.19 3.56 2.20
C SER A 171 20.79 3.68 2.80
N GLU A 172 19.81 4.04 1.97
CA GLU A 172 18.44 4.29 2.37
C GLU A 172 17.68 2.98 2.55
N LEU A 173 17.98 1.97 1.72
CA LEU A 173 17.50 0.60 1.92
C LEU A 173 18.03 -0.02 3.22
N ILE A 174 19.33 0.14 3.52
CA ILE A 174 19.93 -0.30 4.78
C ILE A 174 19.23 0.40 5.96
N SER A 175 19.02 1.70 5.87
CA SER A 175 18.32 2.47 6.91
C SER A 175 16.86 2.00 7.12
N LEU A 176 16.18 1.58 6.06
CA LEU A 176 14.86 0.95 6.16
C LEU A 176 14.92 -0.39 6.90
N LEU A 177 15.91 -1.25 6.58
CA LEU A 177 16.12 -2.52 7.27
C LEU A 177 16.48 -2.35 8.75
N GLU A 178 17.28 -1.33 9.08
CA GLU A 178 17.59 -0.99 10.47
C GLU A 178 16.34 -0.55 11.23
N SER A 179 15.47 0.24 10.59
CA SER A 179 14.18 0.65 11.18
C SER A 179 13.29 -0.56 11.50
N LEU A 180 13.26 -1.56 10.61
CA LEU A 180 12.58 -2.83 10.86
C LEU A 180 13.18 -3.57 12.06
N ALA A 181 14.51 -3.70 12.12
CA ALA A 181 15.18 -4.39 13.22
C ALA A 181 14.94 -3.73 14.59
N GLN A 182 14.79 -2.40 14.61
CA GLN A 182 14.47 -1.64 15.83
C GLN A 182 13.00 -1.73 16.24
N ALA A 183 12.08 -1.81 15.27
CA ALA A 183 10.64 -1.92 15.52
C ALA A 183 10.24 -3.32 16.01
N MET A 184 11.03 -4.35 15.71
CA MET A 184 10.83 -5.67 16.30
C MET A 184 10.97 -5.57 17.82
N PRO A 185 9.97 -6.05 18.60
CA PRO A 185 10.14 -6.13 20.04
C PRO A 185 11.41 -6.91 20.30
N LYS A 186 12.37 -6.32 21.05
CA LYS A 186 13.52 -7.07 21.56
C LYS A 186 12.91 -8.22 22.33
N SER A 187 12.86 -9.41 21.74
CA SER A 187 12.31 -10.55 22.45
C SER A 187 13.16 -10.68 23.70
N SER A 188 12.60 -10.37 24.87
CA SER A 188 13.04 -11.04 26.06
C SER A 188 12.82 -12.50 25.74
N TYR A 189 13.87 -13.19 25.31
CA TYR A 189 13.87 -14.64 25.22
C TYR A 189 13.35 -15.09 26.59
N PRO A 190 12.13 -15.67 26.71
CA PRO A 190 11.88 -16.46 27.90
C PRO A 190 12.97 -17.53 27.84
N HIS A 191 13.70 -17.71 28.93
CA HIS A 191 14.67 -18.77 29.10
C HIS A 191 13.98 -20.10 28.80
N ALA A 192 13.97 -20.50 27.52
CA ALA A 192 13.47 -21.78 27.09
C ALA A 192 14.55 -22.77 27.53
N SER A 193 14.30 -23.41 28.67
CA SER A 193 15.01 -24.57 29.16
C SER A 193 15.45 -25.45 27.98
N ARG A 194 16.76 -25.68 27.88
CA ARG A 194 17.39 -26.54 26.87
C ARG A 194 16.70 -27.92 26.87
N ARG A 195 15.77 -28.14 25.95
CA ARG A 195 15.53 -29.50 25.43
C ARG A 195 16.33 -29.61 24.15
N LYS A 196 17.41 -30.42 24.20
CA LYS A 196 18.16 -30.84 23.02
C LYS A 196 17.17 -31.51 22.05
N VAL A 197 16.84 -30.84 20.97
CA VAL A 197 16.25 -31.48 19.79
C VAL A 197 17.42 -31.70 18.83
N SER A 198 17.78 -32.96 18.59
CA SER A 198 18.79 -33.28 17.58
C SER A 198 18.19 -33.03 16.20
N VAL A 199 18.75 -32.06 15.49
CA VAL A 199 18.43 -31.83 14.07
C VAL A 199 19.22 -32.86 13.26
N PHE A 200 18.57 -33.93 12.81
CA PHE A 200 19.12 -34.80 11.77
C PHE A 200 18.95 -34.09 10.43
N TRP A 201 20.08 -33.68 9.84
CA TRP A 201 20.13 -33.17 8.47
C TRP A 201 19.91 -34.31 7.48
N CYS A 202 18.73 -34.40 6.87
CA CYS A 202 18.55 -35.16 5.64
C CYS A 202 18.93 -34.26 4.46
N LEU A 203 20.15 -34.44 3.93
CA LEU A 203 20.52 -33.96 2.60
C LEU A 203 19.97 -34.95 1.55
N PRO A 204 19.34 -34.50 0.46
CA PRO A 204 19.00 -35.38 -0.66
C PRO A 204 20.26 -35.66 -1.49
N GLN A 205 20.53 -36.94 -1.77
CA GLN A 205 21.46 -37.35 -2.81
C GLN A 205 20.70 -37.44 -4.14
N TRP A 206 21.14 -36.67 -5.14
CA TRP A 206 21.04 -36.97 -6.56
C TRP A 206 22.33 -36.54 -7.24
#